data_AF-L2FI19-F1
#
_entry.id   AF-L2FI19-F1
#
_cell.length_a   1.000
_cell.length_b   1.000
_cell.length_c   1.000
_cell.angle_alpha   90.00
_cell.angle_beta   90.00
_cell.angle_gamma   90.00
#
_symmetry.space_group_name_H-M   'P 1'
#
loop_
_entity.id
_entity.type
_entity.pdbx_description
1 polymer ?
#
loop_
_entity_poly.entity_id
_entity_poly.type
_entity_poly.pdbx_seq_one_letter_code
_entity_poly.pdbx_strand_id
1 'polypeptide(L)'
;MLLPGIVLPPNTAAAIYFASATDVAAATATSETPNFKFLGGIGTGKESAIFKINASSADATQNTGRVIIGISVEPAGSVAARMEELSANRLSNTGSGALSASQPSTQILAQNIIKNAFNFLASFSGSAGPGGVEMVPLKAFEEWWKKFESRVRSDPSFLEGPQND
;
A
#
# COMPACT_ATOMS: atom_id res chain seq x y z
N MET A 1 -6.87 -5.02 -18.23
CA MET A 1 -5.98 -5.89 -19.04
C MET A 1 -6.46 -5.82 -20.47
N LEU A 2 -5.55 -5.77 -21.45
CA LEU A 2 -5.89 -5.88 -22.87
C LEU A 2 -6.21 -7.33 -23.24
N LEU A 3 -7.23 -7.53 -24.07
CA LEU A 3 -7.57 -8.85 -24.56
C LEU A 3 -6.54 -9.31 -25.61
N PRO A 4 -6.26 -10.62 -25.72
CA PRO A 4 -5.38 -11.14 -26.77
C PRO A 4 -5.84 -10.70 -28.16
N GLY A 5 -4.90 -10.19 -28.96
CA GLY A 5 -5.18 -9.72 -30.33
C GLY A 5 -5.73 -8.30 -30.45
N ILE A 6 -5.96 -7.59 -29.34
CA ILE A 6 -6.30 -6.17 -29.35
C ILE A 6 -5.04 -5.33 -29.22
N VAL A 7 -4.76 -4.51 -30.23
CA VAL A 7 -3.69 -3.52 -30.22
C VAL A 7 -4.29 -2.12 -30.13
N LEU A 8 -3.71 -1.29 -29.26
CA LEU A 8 -4.05 0.12 -29.20
C LEU A 8 -3.51 0.83 -30.45
N PRO A 9 -4.14 1.95 -30.88
CA PRO A 9 -3.60 2.78 -31.93
C PRO A 9 -2.13 3.19 -31.67
N PRO A 10 -1.33 3.43 -32.73
CA PRO A 10 0.06 3.84 -32.59
C PRO A 10 0.20 5.06 -31.69
N ASN A 11 1.21 5.07 -30.82
CA ASN A 11 1.49 6.17 -29.86
C ASN A 11 0.36 6.47 -28.87
N THR A 12 -0.52 5.51 -28.57
CA THR A 12 -1.57 5.67 -27.56
C THR A 12 -1.43 4.70 -26.40
N ALA A 13 -2.03 5.08 -25.27
CA ALA A 13 -2.19 4.26 -24.08
C ALA A 13 -3.62 4.42 -23.56
N ALA A 14 -4.14 3.39 -22.90
CA ALA A 14 -5.42 3.46 -22.23
C ALA A 14 -5.22 3.95 -20.79
N ALA A 15 -5.72 5.15 -20.51
CA ALA A 15 -5.81 5.74 -19.18
C ALA A 15 -7.00 5.14 -18.41
N ILE A 16 -6.76 4.72 -17.17
CA ILE A 16 -7.73 4.06 -16.30
C ILE A 16 -8.11 5.01 -15.18
N TYR A 17 -9.41 5.17 -14.96
CA TYR A 17 -9.99 6.05 -13.95
C TYR A 17 -11.01 5.29 -13.08
N PHE A 18 -11.26 5.78 -11.88
CA PHE A 18 -12.37 5.31 -11.04
C PHE A 18 -13.15 6.46 -10.42
N ALA A 19 -14.44 6.21 -10.17
CA ALA A 19 -15.31 7.06 -9.38
C ALA A 19 -16.27 6.17 -8.57
N SER A 20 -16.75 6.63 -7.42
CA SER A 20 -17.84 5.95 -6.72
C SER A 20 -19.15 6.13 -7.50
N ALA A 21 -20.07 5.17 -7.40
CA ALA A 21 -21.37 5.31 -8.03
C ALA A 21 -22.18 6.49 -7.44
N THR A 22 -21.91 6.86 -6.20
CA THR A 22 -22.51 8.01 -5.52
C THR A 22 -22.01 9.33 -6.10
N ASP A 23 -20.70 9.47 -6.35
CA ASP A 23 -20.12 10.66 -6.99
C ASP A 23 -20.68 10.83 -8.41
N VAL A 24 -20.83 9.73 -9.15
CA VAL A 24 -21.43 9.78 -10.48
C VAL A 24 -22.91 10.14 -10.43
N ALA A 25 -23.67 9.55 -9.51
CA ALA A 25 -25.09 9.87 -9.34
C ALA A 25 -25.29 11.34 -8.92
N ALA A 26 -24.49 11.83 -7.98
CA ALA A 26 -24.52 13.21 -7.52
C ALA A 26 -24.22 14.18 -8.66
N ALA A 27 -23.15 13.92 -9.43
CA ALA A 27 -22.79 14.74 -10.59
C ALA A 27 -23.88 14.73 -11.67
N THR A 28 -24.53 13.59 -11.92
CA THR A 28 -25.67 13.54 -12.86
C THR A 28 -26.88 14.33 -12.37
N ALA A 29 -27.12 14.39 -11.04
CA ALA A 29 -28.21 15.16 -10.46
C ALA A 29 -27.94 16.67 -10.49
N THR A 30 -26.67 17.09 -10.36
CA THR A 30 -26.26 18.51 -10.42
C THR A 30 -25.89 18.97 -11.84
N SER A 31 -25.94 18.09 -12.83
CA SER A 31 -25.43 18.33 -14.20
C SER A 31 -23.96 18.75 -14.23
N GLU A 32 -23.17 18.27 -13.27
CA GLU A 32 -21.73 18.48 -13.19
C GLU A 32 -20.96 17.27 -13.72
N THR A 33 -19.66 17.44 -13.94
CA THR A 33 -18.80 16.33 -14.34
C THR A 33 -18.42 15.48 -13.12
N PRO A 34 -18.66 14.15 -13.16
CA PRO A 34 -18.26 13.27 -12.08
C PRO A 34 -16.74 13.28 -11.87
N ASN A 35 -16.34 13.25 -10.59
CA ASN A 35 -14.92 13.28 -10.23
C ASN A 35 -14.28 11.90 -10.43
N PHE A 36 -13.71 11.71 -11.61
CA PHE A 36 -12.92 10.54 -11.94
C PHE A 36 -11.48 10.70 -11.50
N LYS A 37 -11.04 9.84 -10.58
CA LYS A 37 -9.64 9.79 -10.15
C LYS A 37 -8.82 8.87 -11.05
N PHE A 38 -7.70 9.39 -11.56
CA PHE A 38 -6.75 8.62 -12.36
C PHE A 38 -6.05 7.54 -11.52
N LEU A 39 -6.04 6.32 -12.04
CA LEU A 39 -5.39 5.15 -11.41
C LEU A 39 -4.05 4.81 -12.05
N GLY A 40 -3.94 4.97 -13.37
CA GLY A 40 -2.75 4.61 -14.14
C GLY A 40 -3.08 4.35 -15.60
N GLY A 41 -2.11 3.82 -16.35
CA GLY A 41 -2.26 3.51 -17.77
C GLY A 41 -1.83 2.09 -18.13
N ILE A 42 -2.41 1.55 -19.21
CA ILE A 42 -1.97 0.32 -19.88
C ILE A 42 -1.67 0.61 -21.35
N GLY A 43 -0.67 -0.05 -21.92
CA GLY A 43 -0.15 0.27 -23.25
C GLY A 43 0.71 -0.85 -23.83
N THR A 44 1.30 -0.61 -24.99
CA THR A 44 2.28 -1.52 -25.59
C THR A 44 3.46 -1.72 -24.64
N GLY A 45 3.75 -2.97 -24.27
CA GLY A 45 4.78 -3.32 -23.27
C GLY A 45 4.29 -3.42 -21.82
N LYS A 46 3.10 -2.90 -21.49
CA LYS A 46 2.40 -3.13 -20.20
C LYS A 46 0.91 -3.35 -20.45
N GLU A 47 0.58 -4.58 -20.78
CA GLU A 47 -0.75 -4.99 -21.22
C GLU A 47 -1.75 -5.23 -20.06
N SER A 48 -1.24 -5.29 -18.83
CA SER A 48 -2.04 -5.46 -17.63
C SER A 48 -1.47 -4.64 -16.46
N ALA A 49 -2.35 -4.26 -15.55
CA ALA A 49 -2.02 -3.56 -14.32
C ALA A 49 -3.10 -3.87 -13.26
N ILE A 50 -2.68 -3.89 -11.99
CA ILE A 50 -3.56 -4.08 -10.84
C ILE A 50 -3.52 -2.80 -10.01
N PHE A 51 -4.69 -2.27 -9.68
CA PHE A 51 -4.83 -1.05 -8.88
C PHE A 51 -5.63 -1.35 -7.62
N LYS A 52 -5.09 -0.97 -6.47
CA LYS A 52 -5.83 -1.01 -5.20
C LYS A 52 -6.77 0.18 -5.13
N ILE A 53 -8.07 -0.09 -5.08
CA ILE A 53 -9.11 0.91 -4.93
C ILE A 53 -9.52 0.93 -3.46
N ASN A 54 -9.25 2.04 -2.77
CA ASN A 54 -9.81 2.26 -1.44
C ASN A 54 -11.14 3.01 -1.65
N ALA A 55 -12.24 2.27 -1.76
CA ALA A 55 -13.56 2.87 -1.66
C ALA A 55 -13.76 3.25 -0.18
N SER A 56 -13.76 4.55 0.10
CA SER A 56 -13.96 5.07 1.46
C SER A 56 -15.28 4.53 2.00
N SER A 57 -15.26 3.96 3.21
CA SER A 57 -16.42 3.40 3.91
C SER A 57 -17.53 4.43 4.24
N ALA A 58 -17.37 5.70 3.86
CA ALA A 58 -18.42 6.71 3.89
C ALA A 58 -19.57 6.39 2.90
N ASP A 59 -19.32 5.58 1.86
CA ASP A 59 -20.35 5.07 0.93
C ASP A 59 -21.07 3.80 1.44
N ALA A 60 -20.63 3.22 2.57
CA ALA A 60 -21.23 2.00 3.11
C ALA A 60 -22.61 2.22 3.74
N THR A 61 -22.99 3.47 4.03
CA THR A 61 -24.32 3.83 4.56
C THR A 61 -25.43 3.76 3.51
N GLN A 62 -25.09 3.69 2.21
CA GLN A 62 -26.05 3.64 1.10
C GLN A 62 -26.02 2.33 0.31
N ASN A 63 -25.45 1.25 0.86
CA ASN A 63 -25.45 -0.12 0.29
C ASN A 63 -25.27 -0.19 -1.24
N THR A 64 -24.42 0.67 -1.79
CA THR A 64 -24.14 0.75 -3.22
C THR A 64 -22.65 0.66 -3.41
N GLY A 65 -22.03 -0.42 -2.93
CA GLY A 65 -20.61 -0.79 -3.13
C GLY A 65 -20.21 -1.01 -4.60
N ARG A 66 -20.86 -0.28 -5.51
CA ARG A 66 -20.69 -0.24 -6.94
C ARG A 66 -19.70 0.89 -7.25
N VAL A 67 -18.64 0.52 -7.94
CA VAL A 67 -17.60 1.43 -8.44
C VAL A 67 -17.75 1.52 -9.96
N ILE A 68 -17.48 2.70 -10.52
CA ILE A 68 -17.47 2.92 -11.96
C ILE A 68 -16.03 3.06 -12.42
N ILE A 69 -15.64 2.26 -13.41
CA ILE A 69 -14.31 2.30 -14.03
C ILE A 69 -14.43 2.98 -15.39
N GLY A 70 -13.68 4.06 -15.57
CA GLY A 70 -13.55 4.78 -16.83
C GLY A 70 -12.27 4.36 -17.56
N ILE A 71 -12.36 4.13 -18.86
CA ILE A 71 -11.20 3.83 -19.71
C ILE A 71 -11.21 4.83 -20.88
N SER A 72 -10.11 5.57 -21.04
CA SER A 72 -9.94 6.54 -22.13
C SER A 72 -8.67 6.23 -22.91
N VAL A 73 -8.72 6.28 -24.23
CA VAL A 73 -7.53 6.11 -25.08
C VAL A 73 -6.94 7.49 -25.35
N GLU A 74 -5.72 7.70 -24.87
CA GLU A 74 -5.04 8.98 -24.91
C GLU A 74 -3.62 8.83 -25.48
N PRO A 75 -2.96 9.90 -25.94
CA PRO A 75 -1.56 9.84 -26.37
C PRO A 75 -0.66 9.30 -25.26
N ALA A 76 0.23 8.37 -25.61
CA ALA A 76 1.09 7.67 -24.64
C ALA A 76 1.95 8.64 -23.82
N GLY A 77 2.40 9.75 -24.42
CA GLY A 77 3.14 10.81 -23.73
C GLY A 77 2.32 11.51 -22.63
N SER A 78 1.04 11.79 -22.88
CA SER A 78 0.15 12.42 -21.88
C SER A 78 -0.14 11.50 -20.70
N VAL A 79 -0.35 10.21 -20.97
CA VAL A 79 -0.55 9.20 -19.92
C VAL A 79 0.74 9.01 -19.11
N ALA A 80 1.90 8.97 -19.77
CA ALA A 80 3.20 8.91 -19.10
C ALA A 80 3.42 10.11 -18.17
N ALA A 81 3.13 11.32 -18.60
CA ALA A 81 3.23 12.52 -17.78
C ALA A 81 2.32 12.44 -16.52
N ARG A 82 1.06 12.00 -16.66
CA ARG A 82 0.17 11.82 -15.51
C ARG A 82 0.60 10.69 -14.58
N MET A 83 1.23 9.64 -15.11
CA MET A 83 1.81 8.59 -14.27
C MET A 83 3.01 9.10 -13.48
N GLU A 84 3.86 9.93 -14.10
CA GLU A 84 4.97 10.62 -13.44
C GLU A 84 4.44 11.51 -12.32
N GLU A 85 3.43 12.35 -12.58
CA GLU A 85 2.76 13.17 -11.58
C GLU A 85 2.13 12.34 -10.47
N LEU A 86 1.46 11.23 -10.78
CA LEU A 86 0.87 10.33 -9.77
C LEU A 86 1.96 9.70 -8.90
N SER A 87 3.11 9.35 -9.49
CA SER A 87 4.25 8.84 -8.75
C SER A 87 4.86 9.93 -7.87
N ALA A 88 5.08 11.13 -8.39
CA ALA A 88 5.57 12.29 -7.65
C ALA A 88 4.61 12.68 -6.51
N ASN A 89 3.30 12.62 -6.75
CA ASN A 89 2.29 12.92 -5.74
C ASN A 89 2.19 11.81 -4.67
N ARG A 90 2.50 10.56 -5.03
CA ARG A 90 2.74 9.50 -4.04
C ARG A 90 4.00 9.83 -3.22
N LEU A 91 5.08 10.30 -3.83
CA LEU A 91 6.30 10.71 -3.14
C LEU A 91 6.14 11.98 -2.25
N SER A 92 5.15 12.84 -2.50
CA SER A 92 4.87 14.01 -1.66
C SER A 92 3.86 13.71 -0.55
N ASN A 93 2.89 12.83 -0.81
CA ASN A 93 1.92 12.37 0.20
C ASN A 93 2.47 11.22 1.08
N THR A 94 3.63 10.69 0.73
CA THR A 94 4.50 9.85 1.57
C THR A 94 5.93 10.34 1.35
N GLY A 95 6.46 11.11 2.32
CA GLY A 95 7.85 11.56 2.27
C GLY A 95 8.80 10.39 1.96
N SER A 96 9.58 10.57 0.89
CA SER A 96 10.78 9.82 0.51
C SER A 96 10.64 8.30 0.34
N GLY A 97 10.67 7.83 -0.91
CA GLY A 97 11.01 6.44 -1.23
C GLY A 97 10.50 5.97 -2.58
N ALA A 98 11.27 6.21 -3.65
CA ALA A 98 11.04 5.56 -4.93
C ALA A 98 11.39 4.06 -4.84
N LEU A 99 10.51 3.23 -5.40
CA LEU A 99 10.79 1.94 -6.03
C LEU A 99 11.51 0.89 -5.17
N SER A 100 10.74 0.15 -4.36
CA SER A 100 10.74 -1.33 -4.27
C SER A 100 9.82 -1.76 -3.14
N ALA A 101 9.05 -2.82 -3.36
CA ALA A 101 8.31 -3.61 -2.35
C ALA A 101 7.73 -2.80 -1.18
N SER A 102 6.47 -2.37 -1.30
CA SER A 102 5.53 -2.04 -0.20
C SER A 102 6.18 -1.92 1.20
N GLN A 103 7.09 -0.96 1.40
CA GLN A 103 7.76 -0.84 2.69
C GLN A 103 6.71 -0.33 3.68
N PRO A 104 6.43 -1.08 4.76
CA PRO A 104 5.59 -0.56 5.83
C PRO A 104 6.21 0.74 6.33
N SER A 105 5.37 1.69 6.73
CA SER A 105 5.86 2.95 7.30
C SER A 105 6.90 2.66 8.39
N THR A 106 7.96 3.46 8.49
CA THR A 106 9.01 3.31 9.52
C THR A 106 8.41 3.19 10.93
N GLN A 107 7.23 3.80 11.14
CA GLN A 107 6.46 3.71 12.36
C GLN A 107 5.81 2.33 12.58
N ILE A 108 5.26 1.68 11.55
CA ILE A 108 4.75 0.30 11.63
C ILE A 108 5.92 -0.67 11.83
N LEU A 109 7.03 -0.43 11.13
CA LEU A 109 8.26 -1.22 11.29
C LEU A 109 8.79 -1.16 12.73
N ALA A 110 8.95 0.04 13.29
CA ALA A 110 9.37 0.23 14.67
C ALA A 110 8.40 -0.43 15.66
N GLN A 111 7.09 -0.32 15.42
CA GLN A 111 6.08 -1.01 16.24
C GLN A 111 6.20 -2.54 16.16
N ASN A 112 6.44 -3.11 14.99
CA ASN A 112 6.62 -4.55 14.83
C ASN A 112 7.91 -5.04 15.51
N ILE A 113 9.00 -4.27 15.41
CA ILE A 113 10.27 -4.55 16.10
C ILE A 113 10.06 -4.56 17.61
N ILE A 114 9.41 -3.52 18.16
CA ILE A 114 9.16 -3.40 19.60
C ILE A 114 8.23 -4.51 20.10
N LYS A 115 7.18 -4.85 19.35
CA LYS A 115 6.26 -5.95 19.70
C LYS A 115 6.99 -7.30 19.74
N ASN A 116 7.84 -7.59 18.75
CA ASN A 116 8.62 -8.82 18.73
C ASN A 116 9.59 -8.90 19.91
N ALA A 117 10.28 -7.79 20.20
CA ALA A 117 11.18 -7.67 21.35
C ALA A 117 10.42 -7.91 22.66
N PHE A 118 9.26 -7.27 22.83
CA PHE A 118 8.43 -7.41 24.03
C PHE A 118 7.98 -8.86 24.23
N ASN A 119 7.46 -9.52 23.20
CA ASN A 119 7.04 -10.92 23.29
C ASN A 119 8.20 -11.86 23.67
N PHE A 120 9.39 -11.62 23.11
CA PHE A 120 10.57 -12.40 23.47
C PHE A 120 11.00 -12.14 24.91
N LEU A 121 11.14 -10.88 25.33
CA LEU A 121 11.58 -10.53 26.68
C LEU A 121 10.56 -10.95 27.75
N ALA A 122 9.26 -10.86 27.45
CA ALA A 122 8.19 -11.32 28.32
C ALA A 122 8.22 -12.84 28.53
N SER A 123 8.83 -13.63 27.63
CA SER A 123 9.02 -15.06 27.88
C SER A 123 10.08 -15.35 28.97
N PHE A 124 10.93 -14.37 29.31
CA PHE A 124 11.94 -14.47 30.37
C PHE A 124 11.51 -13.83 31.69
N SER A 125 10.29 -13.27 31.78
CA SER A 125 9.79 -12.57 32.97
C SER A 125 9.50 -13.46 34.19
N GLY A 126 9.81 -14.76 34.11
CA GLY A 126 9.68 -15.69 35.22
C GLY A 126 10.67 -15.49 36.38
N SER A 127 11.67 -14.62 36.27
CA SER A 127 12.67 -14.41 37.32
C SER A 127 12.45 -13.08 38.05
N ALA A 128 11.51 -13.06 38.99
CA ALA A 128 11.28 -11.92 39.88
C ALA A 128 12.54 -11.62 40.71
N GLY A 129 13.04 -10.39 40.63
CA GLY A 129 14.07 -9.90 41.54
C GLY A 129 13.53 -9.70 42.97
N PRO A 130 14.40 -9.42 43.96
CA PRO A 130 13.96 -9.11 45.32
C PRO A 130 13.01 -7.91 45.29
N GLY A 131 11.76 -8.09 45.73
CA GLY A 131 10.74 -7.04 45.74
C GLY A 131 9.69 -7.11 44.62
N GLY A 132 9.63 -8.20 43.83
CA GLY A 132 8.57 -8.41 42.85
C GLY A 132 8.69 -7.53 41.59
N VAL A 133 9.83 -6.87 41.41
CA VAL A 133 10.14 -6.12 40.19
C VAL A 133 10.56 -7.11 39.12
N GLU A 134 9.77 -7.16 38.05
CA GLU A 134 10.07 -7.89 36.82
C GLU A 134 11.31 -7.26 36.17
N MET A 135 12.48 -7.85 36.43
CA MET A 135 13.72 -7.39 35.84
C MET A 135 14.00 -8.21 34.59
N VAL A 136 14.02 -7.53 33.45
CA VAL A 136 14.52 -8.11 32.20
C VAL A 136 16.05 -8.19 32.29
N PRO A 137 16.66 -9.39 32.30
CA PRO A 137 18.11 -9.50 32.34
C PRO A 137 18.71 -8.90 31.07
N LEU A 138 19.66 -7.97 31.20
CA LEU A 138 20.33 -7.34 30.05
C LEU A 138 20.94 -8.37 29.08
N LYS A 139 21.34 -9.54 29.58
CA LYS A 139 21.87 -10.63 28.73
C LYS A 139 20.80 -11.23 27.80
N ALA A 140 19.54 -11.33 28.24
CA ALA A 140 18.45 -11.85 27.41
C ALA A 140 18.16 -10.91 26.24
N PHE A 141 18.25 -9.59 26.45
CA PHE A 141 18.15 -8.60 25.39
C PHE A 141 19.31 -8.68 24.39
N GLU A 142 20.55 -8.83 24.88
CA GLU A 142 21.74 -8.99 24.03
C GLU A 142 21.64 -10.23 23.13
N GLU A 143 21.14 -11.34 23.67
CA GLU A 143 20.92 -12.58 22.92
C GLU A 143 19.79 -12.45 21.90
N TRP A 144 18.68 -11.78 22.26
CA TRP A 144 17.61 -11.46 21.32
C TRP A 144 18.14 -10.62 20.16
N TRP A 145 18.88 -9.55 20.45
CA TRP A 145 19.42 -8.64 19.44
C TRP A 145 20.29 -9.38 18.43
N LYS A 146 21.19 -10.27 18.89
CA LYS A 146 22.01 -11.11 18.00
C LYS A 146 21.17 -11.99 17.08
N LYS A 147 20.08 -12.57 17.59
CA LYS A 147 19.15 -13.40 16.79
C LYS A 147 18.36 -12.56 15.80
N PHE A 148 17.86 -11.40 16.24
CA PHE A 148 17.13 -10.45 15.41
C PHE A 148 17.98 -9.93 14.25
N GLU A 149 19.21 -9.48 14.52
CA GLU A 149 20.12 -8.98 13.49
C GLU A 149 20.47 -10.05 12.44
N SER A 150 20.72 -11.29 12.90
CA SER A 150 20.97 -12.42 12.00
C SER A 150 19.76 -12.73 11.10
N ARG A 151 18.54 -12.65 11.66
CA ARG A 151 17.29 -12.84 10.93
C ARG A 151 17.02 -11.71 9.93
N VAL A 152 17.18 -10.45 10.31
CA VAL A 152 17.06 -9.28 9.41
C VAL A 152 18.03 -9.38 8.24
N ARG A 153 19.28 -9.78 8.50
CA ARG A 153 20.29 -9.92 7.45
C ARG A 153 19.96 -11.05 6.47
N SER A 154 19.36 -12.12 6.96
CA SER A 154 19.04 -13.32 6.17
C SER A 154 17.70 -13.21 5.44
N ASP A 155 16.74 -12.51 6.04
CA ASP A 155 15.39 -12.29 5.51
C ASP A 155 14.92 -10.89 5.94
N PRO A 156 15.00 -9.89 5.06
CA PRO A 156 14.52 -8.54 5.36
C PRO A 156 12.98 -8.43 5.43
N SER A 157 12.25 -9.40 4.86
CA SER A 157 10.79 -9.33 4.71
C SER A 157 10.02 -9.85 5.92
N PHE A 158 10.66 -10.48 6.92
CA PHE A 158 9.97 -10.97 8.12
C PHE A 158 9.29 -9.87 8.96
N LEU A 159 9.65 -8.59 8.74
CA LEU A 159 9.04 -7.44 9.42
C LEU A 159 7.80 -6.88 8.70
N GLU A 160 7.52 -7.36 7.49
CA GLU A 160 6.52 -6.83 6.57
C GLU A 160 5.15 -7.53 6.68
N GLY A 161 5.09 -8.69 7.34
CA GLY A 161 3.85 -9.44 7.54
C GLY A 161 3.29 -9.30 8.96
N PRO A 162 1.95 -9.32 9.15
CA PRO A 162 1.40 -9.67 10.44
C PRO A 162 1.90 -11.07 10.76
N GLN A 163 2.57 -11.21 11.90
CA GLN A 163 3.03 -12.49 12.41
C GLN A 163 1.77 -13.33 12.68
N ASN A 164 1.36 -14.15 11.70
CA ASN A 164 0.30 -15.13 11.88
C ASN A 164 0.79 -16.13 12.93
N ASP A 165 0.08 -16.18 14.05
CA ASP A 165 0.15 -17.25 15.05
C ASP A 165 -0.07 -18.64 14.43
#